data_AF-A0A7C1YAU4-F1
#
_entry.id   AF-A0A7C1YAU4-F1
#
_cell.length_a   1.000
_cell.length_b   1.000
_cell.length_c   1.000
_cell.angle_alpha   90.00
_cell.angle_beta   90.00
_cell.angle_gamma   90.00
#
_symmetry.space_group_name_H-M   'P 1'
#
loop_
_entity.id
_entity.type
_entity.pdbx_description
1 polymer ?
#
loop_
_entity_poly.entity_id
_entity_poly.type
_entity_poly.pdbx_seq_one_letter_code
_entity_poly.pdbx_strand_id
1 'polypeptide(L)'
;MLDSNGSRAVAVFLAAAYVLSVASAAVAQDAPPVSAAPLGPIRLDPPKMLAPPARLQSDPDPSKEETSNSERNAAPPRRLNAQELSASMPSGETAVQIDSLKTIDPDTAGVLGDGEGGFGIDMWNGTPRGVVDVFLPNLPVSSASPAMRDLMHRLLLTIAAVPKGADEKNEGGLIELRTKLLADMGDFDGVNRLLDAVPGR
;
A
#
# COMPACT_ATOMS: atom_id res chain seq x y z
N MET A 1 -49.78 50.00 9.13
CA MET A 1 -51.11 50.39 9.65
C MET A 1 -51.95 49.12 9.55
N LEU A 2 -52.26 48.31 10.57
CA LEU A 2 -52.20 48.39 12.03
C LEU A 2 -51.77 47.02 12.60
N ASP A 3 -51.21 47.07 13.80
CA ASP A 3 -51.09 45.99 14.79
C ASP A 3 -52.46 45.35 15.12
N SER A 4 -52.48 44.04 15.37
CA SER A 4 -53.58 43.39 16.11
C SER A 4 -53.04 42.24 16.96
N ASN A 5 -52.38 42.61 18.06
CA ASN A 5 -52.70 42.19 19.41
C ASN A 5 -53.68 41.00 19.62
N GLY A 6 -53.16 39.97 20.31
CA GLY A 6 -53.75 39.51 21.58
C GLY A 6 -54.82 38.43 21.54
N SER A 7 -54.50 37.23 22.03
CA SER A 7 -55.02 36.75 23.33
C SER A 7 -54.86 35.25 23.55
N ARG A 8 -54.17 34.92 24.66
CA ARG A 8 -54.53 33.93 25.70
C ARG A 8 -54.33 32.45 25.32
N ALA A 9 -53.72 31.60 26.14
CA ALA A 9 -53.88 31.49 27.58
C ALA A 9 -52.63 30.97 28.31
N VAL A 10 -52.58 31.36 29.57
CA VAL A 10 -51.55 31.15 30.58
C VAL A 10 -51.89 29.88 31.40
N ALA A 11 -50.83 29.09 31.65
CA ALA A 11 -50.53 28.29 32.85
C ALA A 11 -51.38 27.07 33.26
N VAL A 12 -50.63 26.15 33.90
CA VAL A 12 -50.85 25.47 35.20
C VAL A 12 -50.62 23.96 35.01
N PHE A 13 -49.41 23.42 35.28
CA PHE A 13 -48.77 23.08 36.57
C PHE A 13 -49.06 21.64 37.05
N LEU A 14 -47.99 21.02 37.59
CA LEU A 14 -47.94 19.88 38.54
C LEU A 14 -48.09 18.48 37.94
N ALA A 15 -47.47 17.41 38.44
CA ALA A 15 -46.38 17.13 39.39
C ALA A 15 -46.32 15.59 39.55
N ALA A 16 -45.29 15.12 40.27
CA ALA A 16 -45.13 13.79 40.89
C ALA A 16 -44.60 12.68 39.96
N ALA A 17 -43.36 12.21 40.06
CA ALA A 17 -42.61 11.64 41.18
C ALA A 17 -42.90 10.14 41.46
N TYR A 18 -41.80 9.38 41.40
CA TYR A 18 -41.44 8.25 42.27
C TYR A 18 -41.82 6.80 41.85
N VAL A 19 -40.77 6.11 41.37
CA VAL A 19 -40.28 4.76 41.76
C VAL A 19 -41.11 3.52 41.42
N LEU A 20 -40.48 2.60 40.67
CA LEU A 20 -40.28 1.24 41.18
C LEU A 20 -39.03 0.57 40.58
N SER A 21 -38.10 0.26 41.49
CA SER A 21 -37.00 -0.69 41.28
C SER A 21 -37.58 -2.07 40.96
N VAL A 22 -37.16 -2.69 39.86
CA VAL A 22 -37.32 -4.13 39.67
C VAL A 22 -35.93 -4.76 39.65
N ALA A 23 -35.77 -5.68 40.60
CA ALA A 23 -34.56 -6.41 40.94
C ALA A 23 -33.87 -7.01 39.72
N SER A 24 -32.54 -6.92 39.72
CA SER A 24 -31.69 -7.80 38.92
C SER A 24 -32.10 -9.25 39.22
N ALA A 25 -32.72 -9.92 38.25
CA ALA A 25 -32.80 -11.36 38.25
C ALA A 25 -31.37 -11.88 38.10
N ALA A 26 -30.80 -12.32 39.23
CA ALA A 26 -29.62 -13.17 39.23
C ALA A 26 -29.98 -14.44 38.43
N VAL A 27 -29.53 -14.51 37.18
CA VAL A 27 -29.41 -15.80 36.50
C VAL A 27 -28.25 -16.51 37.20
N ALA A 28 -28.60 -17.37 38.16
CA ALA A 28 -27.71 -18.39 38.66
C ALA A 28 -27.38 -19.33 37.50
N GLN A 29 -26.28 -19.05 36.80
CA GLN A 29 -25.66 -20.05 35.94
C GLN A 29 -24.97 -21.04 36.87
N ASP A 30 -25.57 -22.21 37.03
CA ASP A 30 -24.89 -23.40 37.56
C ASP A 30 -23.84 -23.83 36.53
N ALA A 31 -22.76 -23.06 36.48
CA ALA A 31 -21.54 -23.42 35.77
C ALA A 31 -20.63 -24.14 36.78
N PRO A 32 -20.02 -25.28 36.43
CA PRO A 32 -19.00 -25.88 37.28
C PRO A 32 -17.91 -24.85 37.57
N PRO A 33 -17.28 -24.84 38.76
CA PRO A 33 -16.21 -23.91 39.06
C PRO A 33 -15.07 -24.16 38.08
N VAL A 34 -15.01 -23.37 37.02
CA VAL A 34 -13.80 -23.19 36.24
C VAL A 34 -12.86 -22.48 37.21
N SER A 35 -11.90 -23.24 37.75
CA SER A 35 -10.81 -22.69 38.53
C SER A 35 -10.18 -21.56 37.73
N ALA A 36 -10.52 -20.32 38.10
CA ALA A 36 -9.78 -19.15 37.67
C ALA A 36 -8.40 -19.29 38.32
N ALA A 37 -7.48 -19.95 37.62
CA ALA A 37 -6.08 -19.92 37.97
C ALA A 37 -5.68 -18.44 38.04
N PRO A 38 -5.06 -17.98 39.14
CA PRO A 38 -4.60 -16.60 39.21
C PRO A 38 -3.70 -16.34 38.00
N LEU A 39 -4.00 -15.29 37.25
CA LEU A 39 -3.15 -14.76 36.19
C LEU A 39 -1.88 -14.21 36.85
N GLY A 40 -0.98 -15.12 37.23
CA GLY A 40 0.40 -14.80 37.47
C GLY A 40 1.04 -14.25 36.19
N PRO A 41 2.18 -13.55 36.30
CA PRO A 41 2.88 -13.07 35.13
C PRO A 41 3.13 -14.24 34.17
N ILE A 42 2.69 -14.07 32.92
CA ILE A 42 2.96 -15.02 31.83
C ILE A 42 4.47 -15.19 31.77
N ARG A 43 4.98 -16.35 32.22
CA ARG A 43 6.38 -16.70 32.03
C ARG A 43 6.52 -17.14 30.57
N LEU A 44 7.10 -16.26 29.77
CA LEU A 44 7.57 -16.63 28.45
C LEU A 44 8.66 -17.69 28.63
N ASP A 45 8.47 -18.85 27.98
CA ASP A 45 9.53 -19.84 27.90
C ASP A 45 10.75 -19.22 27.19
N PRO A 46 11.97 -19.51 27.66
CA PRO A 46 13.16 -19.01 27.01
C PRO A 46 13.24 -19.53 25.56
N PRO A 47 13.77 -18.72 24.62
CA PRO A 47 13.83 -19.09 23.21
C PRO A 47 14.64 -20.38 23.03
N LYS A 48 14.03 -21.38 22.41
CA LYS A 48 14.71 -22.62 22.03
C LYS A 48 15.55 -22.36 20.79
N MET A 49 16.88 -22.31 20.94
CA MET A 49 17.80 -22.28 19.81
C MET A 49 17.68 -23.59 19.02
N LEU A 50 17.23 -23.50 17.77
CA LEU A 50 17.31 -24.59 16.81
C LEU A 50 18.78 -24.80 16.47
N ALA A 51 19.27 -26.04 16.61
CA ALA A 51 20.60 -26.40 16.16
C ALA A 51 20.69 -26.15 14.64
N PRO A 52 21.77 -25.54 14.13
CA PRO A 52 21.99 -25.45 12.69
C PRO A 52 21.96 -26.85 12.06
N PRO A 53 21.35 -27.03 10.87
CA PRO A 53 21.44 -28.30 10.18
C PRO A 53 22.91 -28.63 9.94
N ALA A 54 23.30 -29.87 10.29
CA ALA A 54 24.63 -30.37 9.99
C ALA A 54 24.88 -30.19 8.49
N ARG A 55 25.91 -29.40 8.16
CA ARG A 55 26.35 -29.18 6.79
C ARG A 55 26.74 -30.57 6.24
N LEU A 56 25.92 -31.11 5.34
CA LEU A 56 26.35 -32.25 4.52
C LEU A 56 27.59 -31.77 3.76
N GLN A 57 28.75 -32.28 4.14
CA GLN A 57 29.99 -32.09 3.40
C GLN A 57 29.81 -32.72 2.02
N SER A 58 29.46 -31.90 1.05
CA SER A 58 29.71 -32.19 -0.35
C SER A 58 31.13 -31.73 -0.65
N ASP A 59 32.10 -32.66 -0.57
CA ASP A 59 33.34 -32.51 -1.33
C ASP A 59 33.00 -32.62 -2.83
N PRO A 60 33.55 -31.72 -3.63
CA PRO A 60 34.16 -32.18 -4.87
C PRO A 60 35.59 -31.64 -4.99
N ASP A 61 36.50 -32.61 -4.95
CA ASP A 61 37.83 -32.67 -5.56
C ASP A 61 38.16 -31.57 -6.60
N PRO A 62 39.18 -30.72 -6.37
CA PRO A 62 39.73 -29.83 -7.37
C PRO A 62 40.97 -30.47 -8.00
N SER A 63 40.80 -31.48 -8.85
CA SER A 63 41.92 -32.02 -9.63
C SER A 63 41.45 -32.77 -10.88
N LYS A 64 40.90 -32.05 -11.87
CA LYS A 64 41.06 -32.38 -13.31
C LYS A 64 41.03 -31.10 -14.15
N GLU A 65 42.22 -30.54 -14.35
CA GLU A 65 42.54 -29.77 -15.54
C GLU A 65 42.47 -30.72 -16.74
N GLU A 66 41.45 -30.60 -17.59
CA GLU A 66 41.50 -31.10 -18.96
C GLU A 66 41.18 -29.95 -19.91
N THR A 67 42.28 -29.37 -20.39
CA THR A 67 42.37 -28.63 -21.63
C THR A 67 41.80 -29.48 -22.77
N SER A 68 40.77 -28.98 -23.47
CA SER A 68 40.50 -29.43 -24.83
C SER A 68 40.27 -28.23 -25.74
N ASN A 69 41.31 -28.00 -26.52
CA ASN A 69 41.49 -27.02 -27.56
C ASN A 69 40.40 -27.21 -28.62
N SER A 70 39.45 -26.28 -28.74
CA SER A 70 38.54 -26.28 -29.89
C SER A 70 39.27 -25.76 -31.12
N GLU A 71 39.55 -26.72 -32.00
CA GLU A 71 40.21 -26.59 -33.26
C GLU A 71 39.57 -25.51 -34.15
N ARG A 72 40.40 -24.50 -34.42
CA ARG A 72 40.44 -23.66 -35.62
C ARG A 72 39.85 -24.39 -36.84
N ASN A 73 38.63 -24.03 -37.23
CA ASN A 73 38.13 -24.31 -38.58
C ASN A 73 38.02 -22.99 -39.36
N ALA A 74 38.79 -22.91 -40.43
CA ALA A 74 38.96 -21.73 -41.26
C ALA A 74 37.78 -21.55 -42.22
N ALA A 75 37.15 -20.37 -42.20
CA ALA A 75 36.32 -19.87 -43.29
C ALA A 75 37.09 -18.74 -44.01
N PRO A 76 37.09 -18.68 -45.36
CA PRO A 76 37.84 -17.65 -46.10
C PRO A 76 37.20 -16.26 -45.91
N PRO A 77 37.99 -15.18 -45.92
CA PRO A 77 37.47 -13.83 -45.74
C PRO A 77 36.63 -13.42 -46.96
N ARG A 78 35.33 -13.16 -46.71
CA ARG A 78 34.43 -12.53 -47.67
C ARG A 78 34.94 -11.10 -47.92
N ARG A 79 35.41 -10.84 -49.14
CA ARG A 79 35.81 -9.50 -49.61
C ARG A 79 34.61 -8.56 -49.46
N LEU A 80 34.75 -7.52 -48.64
CA LEU A 80 33.86 -6.35 -48.66
C LEU A 80 34.18 -5.56 -49.93
N ASN A 81 33.29 -5.64 -50.91
CA ASN A 81 33.39 -4.86 -52.15
C ASN A 81 33.13 -3.39 -51.78
N ALA A 82 34.15 -2.53 -51.91
CA ALA A 82 34.10 -1.10 -51.59
C ALA A 82 33.45 -0.27 -52.72
N GLN A 83 32.31 -0.71 -53.23
CA GLN A 83 31.69 -0.10 -54.40
C GLN A 83 30.19 0.04 -54.22
N GLU A 84 29.80 0.94 -53.33
CA GLU A 84 28.51 1.68 -53.34
C GLU A 84 28.57 2.88 -52.38
N LEU A 85 29.70 3.62 -52.44
CA LEU A 85 29.76 5.01 -52.00
C LEU A 85 29.18 5.89 -53.14
N SER A 86 27.85 5.96 -53.22
CA SER A 86 27.07 7.10 -53.77
C SER A 86 25.70 6.63 -54.26
N ALA A 87 24.66 6.85 -53.46
CA ALA A 87 23.43 7.50 -53.92
C ALA A 87 22.46 7.66 -52.75
N SER A 88 21.91 8.87 -52.64
CA SER A 88 20.80 9.28 -51.79
C SER A 88 21.15 9.55 -50.32
N MET A 89 21.62 10.77 -50.06
CA MET A 89 21.26 11.43 -48.80
C MET A 89 19.78 11.81 -48.91
N PRO A 90 18.86 11.23 -48.12
CA PRO A 90 17.63 11.93 -47.85
C PRO A 90 18.00 13.13 -46.96
N SER A 91 18.00 14.32 -47.54
CA SER A 91 17.70 15.53 -46.76
C SER A 91 16.27 15.35 -46.25
N GLY A 92 16.14 14.65 -45.14
CA GLY A 92 15.00 14.77 -44.25
C GLY A 92 15.54 15.55 -43.07
N GLU A 93 15.23 16.84 -43.05
CA GLU A 93 15.10 17.58 -41.80
C GLU A 93 14.54 16.63 -40.72
N THR A 94 15.37 16.24 -39.76
CA THR A 94 14.90 15.53 -38.58
C THR A 94 14.09 16.55 -37.79
N ALA A 95 12.85 16.76 -38.19
CA ALA A 95 11.86 17.47 -37.41
C ALA A 95 11.75 16.69 -36.10
N VAL A 96 12.37 17.21 -35.05
CA VAL A 96 12.22 16.70 -33.68
C VAL A 96 10.74 16.90 -33.35
N GLN A 97 9.96 15.84 -33.54
CA GLN A 97 8.55 15.80 -33.22
C GLN A 97 8.46 15.68 -31.70
N ILE A 98 8.21 16.81 -31.05
CA ILE A 98 7.95 16.84 -29.60
C ILE A 98 6.54 16.32 -29.42
N ASP A 99 6.41 15.01 -29.25
CA ASP A 99 5.17 14.41 -28.75
C ASP A 99 4.89 15.01 -27.38
N SER A 100 3.68 15.54 -27.19
CA SER A 100 3.31 16.16 -25.93
C SER A 100 3.23 15.07 -24.87
N LEU A 101 4.16 15.05 -23.91
CA LEU A 101 4.13 14.08 -22.81
C LEU A 101 2.81 14.23 -22.07
N LYS A 102 2.05 13.14 -22.02
CA LYS A 102 0.83 13.04 -21.22
C LYS A 102 1.16 13.43 -19.78
N THR A 103 0.36 14.34 -19.20
CA THR A 103 0.45 14.69 -17.78
C THR A 103 0.45 13.41 -16.94
N ILE A 104 1.49 13.24 -16.13
CA ILE A 104 1.60 12.10 -15.22
C ILE A 104 0.57 12.30 -14.11
N ASP A 105 -0.28 11.31 -13.88
CA ASP A 105 -1.28 11.36 -12.82
C ASP A 105 -0.59 11.32 -11.43
N PRO A 106 -0.84 12.30 -10.55
CA PRO A 106 -0.26 12.33 -9.21
C PRO A 106 -0.63 11.11 -8.35
N ASP A 107 -1.76 10.43 -8.62
CA ASP A 107 -2.18 9.22 -7.88
C ASP A 107 -1.24 8.02 -8.09
N THR A 108 -0.39 8.08 -9.14
CA THR A 108 0.64 7.07 -9.40
C THR A 108 1.86 7.23 -8.49
N ALA A 109 2.03 8.38 -7.84
CA ALA A 109 3.17 8.67 -7.01
C ALA A 109 3.25 7.75 -5.78
N GLY A 110 4.48 7.36 -5.46
CA GLY A 110 4.81 6.53 -4.32
C GLY A 110 6.32 6.54 -4.08
N VAL A 111 6.74 6.00 -2.94
CA VAL A 111 8.12 5.97 -2.47
C VAL A 111 8.69 4.56 -2.52
N LEU A 112 7.84 3.54 -2.43
CA LEU A 112 8.25 2.14 -2.40
C LEU A 112 7.94 1.46 -3.74
N GLY A 113 9.00 1.03 -4.41
CA GLY A 113 8.91 0.09 -5.53
C GLY A 113 8.95 -1.38 -5.09
N ASP A 114 8.85 -2.28 -6.05
CA ASP A 114 8.76 -3.75 -5.84
C ASP A 114 9.94 -4.31 -5.05
N GLY A 115 11.14 -3.77 -5.26
CA GLY A 115 12.36 -4.18 -4.55
C GLY A 115 12.52 -3.59 -3.15
N GLU A 116 11.72 -2.58 -2.80
CA GLU A 116 11.81 -1.84 -1.52
C GLU A 116 10.67 -2.21 -0.56
N GLY A 117 9.94 -3.27 -0.87
CA GLY A 117 8.79 -3.72 -0.09
C GLY A 117 7.47 -3.07 -0.49
N GLY A 118 7.41 -2.41 -1.65
CA GLY A 118 6.16 -2.02 -2.29
C GLY A 118 5.39 -3.23 -2.82
N PHE A 119 4.11 -3.03 -3.16
CA PHE A 119 3.22 -4.10 -3.62
C PHE A 119 3.17 -4.32 -5.14
N GLY A 120 3.94 -3.56 -5.92
CA GLY A 120 3.87 -3.64 -7.38
C GLY A 120 3.12 -2.47 -8.01
N ILE A 121 3.59 -2.04 -9.19
CA ILE A 121 2.87 -1.06 -10.01
C ILE A 121 1.45 -1.54 -10.36
N ASP A 122 1.26 -2.85 -10.51
CA ASP A 122 0.00 -3.49 -10.87
C ASP A 122 -0.84 -3.95 -9.66
N MET A 123 -0.58 -3.46 -8.44
CA MET A 123 -1.28 -3.91 -7.23
C MET A 123 -2.81 -3.81 -7.34
N TRP A 124 -3.31 -2.80 -8.05
CA TRP A 124 -4.75 -2.59 -8.25
C TRP A 124 -5.34 -3.34 -9.43
N ASN A 125 -4.57 -4.21 -10.11
CA ASN A 125 -5.08 -4.95 -11.24
C ASN A 125 -6.25 -5.86 -10.80
N GLY A 126 -7.39 -5.72 -11.49
CA GLY A 126 -8.65 -6.39 -11.11
C GLY A 126 -9.46 -5.69 -10.02
N THR A 127 -8.95 -4.61 -9.41
CA THR A 127 -9.68 -3.81 -8.42
C THR A 127 -10.18 -2.50 -9.06
N PRO A 128 -11.50 -2.26 -9.14
CA PRO A 128 -12.03 -1.02 -9.68
C PRO A 128 -11.85 0.14 -8.70
N ARG A 129 -11.71 1.38 -9.22
CA ARG A 129 -11.49 2.59 -8.41
C ARG A 129 -12.53 2.76 -7.30
N GLY A 130 -13.81 2.56 -7.59
CA GLY A 130 -14.87 2.72 -6.59
C GLY A 130 -14.76 1.77 -5.39
N VAL A 131 -14.11 0.59 -5.55
CA VAL A 131 -13.83 -0.30 -4.42
C VAL A 131 -12.69 0.30 -3.57
N VAL A 132 -11.63 0.78 -4.21
CA VAL A 132 -10.51 1.43 -3.50
C VAL A 132 -11.00 2.65 -2.71
N ASP A 133 -11.81 3.50 -3.31
CA ASP A 133 -12.32 4.71 -2.66
C ASP A 133 -13.20 4.41 -1.44
N VAL A 134 -13.86 3.25 -1.40
CA VAL A 134 -14.67 2.82 -0.25
C VAL A 134 -13.80 2.17 0.83
N PHE A 135 -12.85 1.31 0.46
CA PHE A 135 -12.10 0.52 1.45
C PHE A 135 -10.85 1.21 1.97
N LEU A 136 -10.16 2.00 1.15
CA LEU A 136 -8.92 2.65 1.55
C LEU A 136 -9.10 3.60 2.75
N PRO A 137 -10.15 4.44 2.84
CA PRO A 137 -10.36 5.30 4.01
C PRO A 137 -10.66 4.53 5.30
N ASN A 138 -11.10 3.27 5.19
CA ASN A 138 -11.45 2.41 6.32
C ASN A 138 -10.27 1.54 6.80
N LEU A 139 -9.05 1.81 6.33
CA LEU A 139 -7.87 1.08 6.77
C LEU A 139 -7.63 1.28 8.28
N PRO A 140 -7.31 0.21 9.04
CA PRO A 140 -7.14 0.28 10.49
C PRO A 140 -5.77 0.87 10.88
N VAL A 141 -5.44 2.09 10.44
CA VAL A 141 -4.12 2.72 10.60
C VAL A 141 -3.65 2.86 12.06
N SER A 142 -4.58 2.86 13.02
CA SER A 142 -4.32 2.90 14.46
C SER A 142 -4.27 1.52 15.14
N SER A 143 -4.10 0.43 14.38
CA SER A 143 -4.02 -0.92 14.92
C SER A 143 -2.85 -1.09 15.91
N ALA A 144 -3.06 -1.84 16.99
CA ALA A 144 -1.99 -2.14 17.97
C ALA A 144 -0.94 -3.13 17.44
N SER A 145 -1.24 -3.84 16.34
CA SER A 145 -0.32 -4.81 15.74
C SER A 145 0.78 -4.10 14.92
N PRO A 146 2.07 -4.26 15.27
CA PRO A 146 3.17 -3.65 14.51
C PRO A 146 3.22 -4.12 13.06
N ALA A 147 2.96 -5.42 12.82
CA ALA A 147 2.95 -5.99 11.48
C ALA A 147 1.81 -5.43 10.61
N MET A 148 0.63 -5.22 11.21
CA MET A 148 -0.48 -4.61 10.47
C MET A 148 -0.13 -3.17 10.10
N ARG A 149 0.40 -2.39 11.05
CA ARG A 149 0.84 -1.01 10.82
C ARG A 149 1.87 -0.92 9.72
N ASP A 150 2.88 -1.78 9.73
CA ASP A 150 3.90 -1.85 8.67
C ASP A 150 3.27 -2.12 7.28
N LEU A 151 2.33 -3.06 7.21
CA LEU A 151 1.63 -3.37 5.96
C LEU A 151 0.86 -2.16 5.41
N MET A 152 0.11 -1.47 6.28
CA MET A 152 -0.65 -0.28 5.90
C MET A 152 0.28 0.85 5.49
N HIS A 153 1.36 1.09 6.24
CA HIS A 153 2.37 2.09 5.91
C HIS A 153 2.97 1.83 4.51
N ARG A 154 3.40 0.59 4.25
CA ARG A 154 3.94 0.20 2.94
C ARG A 154 2.90 0.32 1.83
N LEU A 155 1.63 0.05 2.11
CA LEU A 155 0.55 0.15 1.14
C LEU A 155 0.33 1.59 0.70
N LEU A 156 0.34 2.52 1.66
CA LEU A 156 0.13 3.95 1.43
C LEU A 156 1.32 4.60 0.72
N LEU A 157 2.52 4.04 0.84
CA LEU A 157 3.74 4.52 0.19
C LEU A 157 4.10 3.78 -1.10
N THR A 158 3.33 2.78 -1.53
CA THR A 158 3.65 2.01 -2.74
C THR A 158 3.39 2.81 -4.01
N ILE A 159 4.32 2.71 -4.97
CA ILE A 159 4.12 3.17 -6.34
C ILE A 159 3.13 2.22 -7.02
N ALA A 160 1.99 2.74 -7.48
CA ALA A 160 0.93 1.93 -8.08
C ALA A 160 0.21 2.69 -9.19
N ALA A 161 -0.06 2.02 -10.31
CA ALA A 161 -0.88 2.57 -11.37
C ALA A 161 -2.31 2.83 -10.88
N VAL A 162 -2.92 3.91 -11.35
CA VAL A 162 -4.28 4.29 -10.94
C VAL A 162 -5.27 3.18 -11.29
N PRO A 163 -6.12 2.74 -10.34
CA PRO A 163 -7.10 1.68 -10.58
C PRO A 163 -8.06 2.07 -11.71
N LYS A 164 -8.51 1.06 -12.45
CA LYS A 164 -9.42 1.26 -13.60
C LYS A 164 -10.77 1.82 -13.14
N GLY A 165 -11.36 2.65 -13.98
CA GLY A 165 -12.65 3.31 -13.69
C GLY A 165 -12.52 4.54 -12.80
N ALA A 166 -11.34 5.16 -12.76
CA ALA A 166 -11.21 6.52 -12.24
C ALA A 166 -11.88 7.49 -13.21
N ASP A 167 -12.84 8.27 -12.71
CA ASP A 167 -13.39 9.40 -13.45
C ASP A 167 -12.36 10.53 -13.50
N GLU A 168 -12.29 11.28 -14.60
CA GLU A 168 -11.40 12.45 -14.77
C GLU A 168 -11.59 13.51 -13.65
N LYS A 169 -12.76 13.50 -12.99
CA LYS A 169 -13.07 14.40 -11.88
C LYS A 169 -12.29 14.08 -10.60
N ASN A 170 -11.79 12.86 -10.45
CA ASN A 170 -11.12 12.37 -9.24
C ASN A 170 -9.62 12.13 -9.44
N GLU A 171 -9.03 12.73 -10.49
CA GLU A 171 -7.58 12.78 -10.68
C GLU A 171 -6.93 13.45 -9.47
N GLY A 172 -6.02 12.76 -8.77
CA GLY A 172 -5.40 13.23 -7.53
C GLY A 172 -6.17 12.93 -6.23
N GLY A 173 -7.37 12.33 -6.31
CA GLY A 173 -8.12 12.00 -5.09
C GLY A 173 -7.46 10.91 -4.23
N LEU A 174 -6.66 10.03 -4.84
CA LEU A 174 -6.03 8.91 -4.13
C LEU A 174 -4.81 9.38 -3.33
N ILE A 175 -4.03 10.32 -3.87
CA ILE A 175 -2.86 10.87 -3.17
C ILE A 175 -3.27 11.66 -1.92
N GLU A 176 -4.41 12.38 -1.97
CA GLU A 176 -4.98 13.05 -0.81
C GLU A 176 -5.39 12.06 0.28
N LEU A 177 -6.07 10.97 -0.10
CA LEU A 177 -6.46 9.90 0.83
C LEU A 177 -5.24 9.24 1.49
N ARG A 178 -4.20 8.93 0.70
CA ARG A 178 -2.96 8.34 1.23
C ARG A 178 -2.28 9.27 2.23
N THR A 179 -2.16 10.54 1.88
CA THR A 179 -1.56 11.57 2.74
C THR A 179 -2.32 11.71 4.06
N LYS A 180 -3.66 11.75 3.98
CA LYS A 180 -4.52 11.78 5.17
C LYS A 180 -4.30 10.55 6.06
N LEU A 181 -4.27 9.35 5.48
CA LEU A 181 -4.12 8.11 6.24
C LEU A 181 -2.73 7.98 6.89
N LEU A 182 -1.67 8.45 6.23
CA LEU A 182 -0.33 8.53 6.80
C LEU A 182 -0.29 9.52 7.97
N ALA A 183 -0.91 10.69 7.82
CA ALA A 183 -1.04 11.66 8.91
C ALA A 183 -1.85 11.10 10.09
N ASP A 184 -2.96 10.40 9.83
CA ASP A 184 -3.78 9.74 10.86
C ASP A 184 -3.01 8.60 11.57
N MET A 185 -2.01 7.99 10.90
CA MET A 185 -1.07 7.04 11.51
C MET A 185 0.00 7.71 12.38
N GLY A 186 0.18 9.03 12.25
CA GLY A 186 1.23 9.83 12.86
C GLY A 186 2.56 9.82 12.08
N ASP A 187 2.55 9.37 10.83
CA ASP A 187 3.73 9.27 9.99
C ASP A 187 3.89 10.48 9.05
N PHE A 188 4.40 11.57 9.62
CA PHE A 188 4.64 12.81 8.87
C PHE A 188 5.86 12.74 7.95
N ASP A 189 6.81 11.84 8.23
CA ASP A 189 7.95 11.61 7.34
C ASP A 189 7.47 10.95 6.04
N GLY A 190 6.64 9.91 6.15
CA GLY A 190 6.00 9.26 5.02
C GLY A 190 5.15 10.22 4.19
N VAL A 191 4.40 11.14 4.83
CA VAL A 191 3.66 12.20 4.12
C VAL A 191 4.60 13.05 3.28
N ASN A 192 5.68 13.59 3.86
CA ASN A 192 6.59 14.45 3.13
C ASN A 192 7.26 13.71 1.98
N ARG A 193 7.69 12.47 2.21
CA ARG A 193 8.30 11.62 1.17
C ARG A 193 7.33 11.32 0.03
N LEU A 194 6.05 11.08 0.35
CA LEU A 194 5.02 10.85 -0.64
C LEU A 194 4.75 12.10 -1.47
N LEU A 195 4.56 13.25 -0.82
CA LEU A 195 4.39 14.53 -1.50
C LEU A 195 5.63 14.84 -2.36
N ASP A 196 6.83 14.48 -1.89
CA ASP A 196 8.06 14.65 -2.64
C ASP A 196 8.18 13.75 -3.89
N ALA A 197 7.37 12.71 -3.98
CA ALA A 197 7.28 11.87 -5.16
C ALA A 197 6.25 12.38 -6.18
N VAL A 198 5.38 13.33 -5.82
CA VAL A 198 4.32 13.82 -6.71
C VAL A 198 4.92 14.72 -7.81
N PRO A 199 4.69 14.41 -9.10
CA PRO A 199 5.13 15.26 -10.20
C PRO A 199 4.40 16.60 -10.23
N GLY A 200 5.12 17.70 -10.51
CA GLY A 200 4.51 19.00 -10.79
C GLY A 200 4.05 19.81 -9.56
N ARG A 201 4.52 19.46 -8.37
CA ARG A 201 4.34 20.26 -7.15
C ARG A 201 5.20 21.52 -7.12
#